data_AF-A0AAU8P124-F1
#
_entry.id   AF-A0AAU8P124-F1
#
_cell.length_a   1.000
_cell.length_b   1.000
_cell.length_c   1.000
_cell.angle_alpha   90.00
_cell.angle_beta   90.00
_cell.angle_gamma   90.00
#
_symmetry.space_group_name_H-M   'P 1'
#
loop_
_entity.id
_entity.type
_entity.pdbx_description
1 polymer ?
#
loop_
_entity_poly.entity_id
_entity_poly.type
_entity_poly.pdbx_seq_one_letter_code
_entity_poly.pdbx_strand_id
1 'polypeptide(L)'
;MQFALGAVLYCWPQARLEAFYRAAAASEADIVYLGETVCSKRRVIKSSDWLALARTLADSGKQVVLSTLALLQAPSELSELRRYIENGEFLIEANDLAAVNLAAERHLPFVAGPALNCYNAVTLRLLLRQGMVRWCMPVELSRDWLRNIRQQCDELGILGQFETEVFAYGHLPLAYSARCFTARAENLPKDECDTCCIRYPQGRRVLSQEQQQVFVLNGIQTLSGYCYNLGNQLREMQGLVDIVRLSPQGEETLEMLSRFRANQQGEAPLTLARQAECNGYWNQLAGLTLSS
;
A
#
# COMPACT_ATOMS: atom_id res chain seq x y z
N MET A 1 -15.99 -9.19 -2.74
CA MET A 1 -14.90 -8.22 -2.56
C MET A 1 -14.37 -8.37 -1.16
N GLN A 2 -13.06 -8.45 -1.01
CA GLN A 2 -12.38 -8.55 0.27
C GLN A 2 -11.86 -7.17 0.70
N PHE A 3 -11.63 -6.99 1.99
CA PHE A 3 -11.04 -5.78 2.55
C PHE A 3 -9.67 -6.07 3.15
N ALA A 4 -8.69 -5.27 2.76
CA ALA A 4 -7.30 -5.43 3.17
C ALA A 4 -6.82 -4.24 4.01
N LEU A 5 -5.98 -4.52 5.01
CA LEU A 5 -5.15 -3.52 5.68
C LEU A 5 -3.76 -3.52 5.05
N GLY A 6 -3.35 -2.39 4.48
CA GLY A 6 -2.01 -2.21 3.91
C GLY A 6 -0.89 -2.22 4.97
N ALA A 7 0.36 -2.30 4.51
CA ALA A 7 1.51 -2.13 5.40
C ALA A 7 1.57 -0.69 5.93
N VAL A 8 2.03 -0.50 7.17
CA VAL A 8 2.16 0.82 7.79
C VAL A 8 3.23 1.64 7.06
N LEU A 9 2.83 2.74 6.40
CA LEU A 9 3.75 3.60 5.65
C LEU A 9 4.56 4.54 6.56
N TYR A 10 4.08 4.83 7.76
CA TYR A 10 4.67 5.76 8.72
C TYR A 10 5.68 5.10 9.65
N CYS A 11 6.66 5.89 10.11
CA CYS A 11 7.66 5.41 11.06
C CYS A 11 7.05 5.40 12.48
N TRP A 12 6.36 4.32 12.84
CA TRP A 12 5.81 4.16 14.20
C TRP A 12 6.84 3.52 15.15
N PRO A 13 6.79 3.85 16.46
CA PRO A 13 7.51 3.09 17.47
C PRO A 13 7.07 1.62 17.49
N GLN A 14 7.98 0.72 17.83
CA GLN A 14 7.74 -0.74 17.84
C GLN A 14 6.48 -1.12 18.62
N ALA A 15 6.33 -0.62 19.85
CA ALA A 15 5.17 -0.94 20.69
C ALA A 15 3.84 -0.54 20.04
N ARG A 16 3.79 0.61 19.34
CA ARG A 16 2.59 1.06 18.62
C ARG A 16 2.31 0.17 17.41
N LEU A 17 3.36 -0.21 16.68
CA LEU A 17 3.26 -1.07 15.51
C LEU A 17 2.72 -2.47 15.87
N GLU A 18 3.28 -3.07 16.93
CA GLU A 18 2.84 -4.37 17.45
C GLU A 18 1.42 -4.31 18.02
N ALA A 19 1.07 -3.25 18.75
CA ALA A 19 -0.29 -3.04 19.25
C ALA A 19 -1.31 -2.94 18.11
N PHE A 20 -0.99 -2.19 17.05
CA PHE A 20 -1.82 -2.07 15.86
C PHE A 20 -2.06 -3.42 15.18
N TYR A 21 -1.01 -4.21 14.93
CA TYR A 21 -1.17 -5.53 14.30
C TYR A 21 -1.90 -6.53 15.20
N ARG A 22 -1.72 -6.46 16.52
CA ARG A 22 -2.52 -7.26 17.46
C ARG A 22 -4.00 -6.90 17.37
N ALA A 23 -4.34 -5.61 17.28
CA ALA A 23 -5.72 -5.17 17.07
C ALA A 23 -6.25 -5.58 15.69
N ALA A 24 -5.41 -5.55 14.65
CA ALA A 24 -5.77 -5.98 13.30
C ALA A 24 -6.18 -7.47 13.23
N ALA A 25 -5.63 -8.34 14.09
CA ALA A 25 -6.04 -9.74 14.19
C ALA A 25 -7.54 -9.90 14.52
N ALA A 26 -8.08 -9.01 15.37
CA ALA A 26 -9.49 -9.00 15.76
C ALA A 26 -10.37 -8.12 14.85
N SER A 27 -9.79 -7.44 13.85
CA SER A 27 -10.53 -6.55 12.96
C SER A 27 -11.32 -7.31 11.91
N GLU A 28 -12.15 -6.59 11.15
CA GLU A 28 -12.88 -7.15 10.01
C GLU A 28 -12.05 -7.23 8.72
N ALA A 29 -10.73 -7.03 8.75
CA ALA A 29 -9.88 -7.23 7.58
C ALA A 29 -9.88 -8.72 7.16
N ASP A 30 -9.90 -9.00 5.87
CA ASP A 30 -9.67 -10.35 5.32
C ASP A 30 -8.18 -10.59 5.10
N ILE A 31 -7.45 -9.52 4.74
CA ILE A 31 -6.04 -9.56 4.33
C ILE A 31 -5.27 -8.51 5.14
N VAL A 32 -4.09 -8.88 5.65
CA VAL A 32 -3.20 -7.96 6.36
C VAL A 32 -1.83 -7.98 5.72
N TYR A 33 -1.42 -6.82 5.22
CA TYR A 33 -0.08 -6.55 4.73
C TYR A 33 0.79 -6.03 5.88
N LEU A 34 1.99 -6.60 6.02
CA LEU A 34 2.95 -6.17 7.03
C LEU A 34 4.39 -6.23 6.51
N GLY A 35 5.28 -5.47 7.12
CA GLY A 35 6.65 -5.28 6.65
C GLY A 35 6.99 -3.80 6.47
N GLU A 36 8.11 -3.54 5.83
CA GLU A 36 8.62 -2.19 5.62
C GLU A 36 8.77 -1.92 4.11
N THR A 37 7.99 -0.96 3.61
CA THR A 37 7.96 -0.58 2.18
C THR A 37 8.75 0.68 1.85
N VAL A 38 9.15 1.46 2.86
CA VAL A 38 9.65 2.82 2.67
C VAL A 38 11.15 2.91 2.87
N CYS A 39 11.67 2.46 4.01
CA CYS A 39 13.09 2.67 4.33
C CYS A 39 13.64 1.59 5.24
N SER A 40 14.63 0.86 4.74
CA SER A 40 15.37 -0.19 5.47
C SER A 40 15.97 0.30 6.78
N LYS A 41 16.34 1.60 6.90
CA LYS A 41 16.96 2.17 8.10
C LYS A 41 16.03 2.29 9.30
N ARG A 42 14.71 2.26 9.10
CA ARG A 42 13.76 2.36 10.21
C ARG A 42 13.95 1.20 11.20
N ARG A 43 14.25 -0.02 10.69
CA ARG A 43 14.57 -1.26 11.44
C ARG A 43 13.83 -1.40 12.77
N VAL A 44 12.55 -1.01 12.81
CA VAL A 44 11.76 -0.95 14.05
C VAL A 44 11.53 -2.37 14.59
N ILE A 45 11.44 -3.34 13.69
CA ILE A 45 11.19 -4.76 13.97
C ILE A 45 12.19 -5.58 13.15
N LYS A 46 12.73 -6.66 13.73
CA LYS A 46 13.62 -7.60 13.00
C LYS A 46 12.80 -8.52 12.11
N SER A 47 13.42 -9.10 11.08
CA SER A 47 12.73 -10.02 10.17
C SER A 47 12.08 -11.22 10.89
N SER A 48 12.69 -11.76 11.94
CA SER A 48 12.11 -12.83 12.76
C SER A 48 10.82 -12.41 13.46
N ASP A 49 10.79 -11.18 13.95
CA ASP A 49 9.68 -10.63 14.72
C ASP A 49 8.51 -10.28 13.78
N TRP A 50 8.82 -9.85 12.55
CA TRP A 50 7.83 -9.74 11.47
C TRP A 50 7.16 -11.08 11.16
N LEU A 51 7.93 -12.16 11.03
CA LEU A 51 7.38 -13.50 10.79
C LEU A 51 6.54 -14.01 11.98
N ALA A 52 6.93 -13.70 13.22
CA ALA A 52 6.14 -14.05 14.39
C ALA A 52 4.79 -13.31 14.43
N LEU A 53 4.77 -12.01 14.10
CA LEU A 53 3.54 -11.24 13.93
C LEU A 53 2.68 -11.79 12.78
N ALA A 54 3.30 -12.15 11.66
CA ALA A 54 2.62 -12.75 10.51
C ALA A 54 1.91 -14.05 10.89
N ARG A 55 2.58 -14.95 11.62
CA ARG A 55 1.95 -16.19 12.14
C ARG A 55 0.78 -15.90 13.06
N THR A 56 0.93 -14.96 13.99
CA THR A 56 -0.16 -14.56 14.90
C THR A 56 -1.38 -14.05 14.14
N LEU A 57 -1.17 -13.25 13.08
CA LEU A 57 -2.26 -12.77 12.22
C LEU A 57 -2.89 -13.91 11.42
N ALA A 58 -2.09 -14.81 10.86
CA ALA A 58 -2.58 -15.96 10.12
C ALA A 58 -3.41 -16.91 11.00
N ASP A 59 -2.99 -17.14 12.25
CA ASP A 59 -3.73 -17.95 13.23
C ASP A 59 -5.10 -17.35 13.58
N SER A 60 -5.28 -16.04 13.41
CA SER A 60 -6.58 -15.36 13.52
C SER A 60 -7.47 -15.46 12.27
N GLY A 61 -7.05 -16.23 11.26
CA GLY A 61 -7.78 -16.48 10.03
C GLY A 61 -7.60 -15.41 8.95
N LYS A 62 -6.60 -14.54 9.07
CA LYS A 62 -6.27 -13.52 8.05
C LYS A 62 -5.36 -14.10 6.98
N GLN A 63 -5.55 -13.70 5.73
CA GLN A 63 -4.49 -13.86 4.74
C GLN A 63 -3.38 -12.85 5.04
N VAL A 64 -2.15 -13.32 5.14
CA VAL A 64 -1.00 -12.48 5.46
C VAL A 64 -0.09 -12.31 4.25
N VAL A 65 0.31 -11.07 3.99
CA VAL A 65 1.22 -10.71 2.88
C VAL A 65 2.38 -9.87 3.41
N LEU A 66 3.61 -10.30 3.19
CA LEU A 66 4.81 -9.57 3.59
C LEU A 66 5.21 -8.56 2.51
N SER A 67 5.10 -7.27 2.83
CA SER A 67 5.44 -6.18 1.94
C SER A 67 6.93 -5.85 1.98
N THR A 68 7.57 -5.83 0.82
CA THR A 68 8.99 -5.51 0.68
C THR A 68 9.22 -4.04 0.36
N LEU A 69 10.46 -3.58 0.49
CA LEU A 69 10.87 -2.21 0.14
C LEU A 69 10.51 -1.86 -1.30
N ALA A 70 10.04 -0.63 -1.50
CA ALA A 70 9.77 -0.04 -2.81
C ALA A 70 11.03 0.47 -3.52
N LEU A 71 12.12 0.67 -2.78
CA LEU A 71 13.38 1.16 -3.35
C LEU A 71 14.58 0.53 -2.65
N LEU A 72 15.18 -0.46 -3.31
CA LEU A 72 16.42 -1.10 -2.86
C LEU A 72 17.64 -0.31 -3.37
N GLN A 73 18.58 -0.04 -2.47
CA GLN A 73 19.75 0.81 -2.68
C GLN A 73 21.05 0.17 -2.20
N ALA A 74 20.99 -0.88 -1.36
CA ALA A 74 22.17 -1.52 -0.80
C ALA A 74 22.15 -3.06 -0.89
N PRO A 75 23.32 -3.73 -1.03
CA PRO A 75 23.41 -5.20 -1.03
C PRO A 75 22.85 -5.87 0.24
N SER A 76 22.92 -5.19 1.39
CA SER A 76 22.33 -5.67 2.64
C SER A 76 20.81 -5.78 2.56
N GLU A 77 20.15 -4.89 1.82
CA GLU A 77 18.70 -4.90 1.64
C GLU A 77 18.29 -6.03 0.70
N LEU A 78 19.10 -6.32 -0.34
CA LEU A 78 18.90 -7.49 -1.19
C LEU A 78 19.02 -8.80 -0.40
N SER A 79 19.95 -8.86 0.54
CA SER A 79 20.12 -10.02 1.43
C SER A 79 18.90 -10.22 2.34
N GLU A 80 18.33 -9.13 2.85
CA GLU A 80 17.10 -9.15 3.65
C GLU A 80 15.89 -9.55 2.81
N LEU A 81 15.77 -9.01 1.59
CA LEU A 81 14.73 -9.38 0.63
C LEU A 81 14.74 -10.88 0.32
N ARG A 82 15.91 -11.49 0.10
CA ARG A 82 16.02 -12.94 -0.12
C ARG A 82 15.42 -13.74 1.03
N ARG A 83 15.67 -13.32 2.28
CA ARG A 83 15.09 -13.97 3.47
C ARG A 83 13.57 -13.87 3.49
N TYR A 84 13.01 -12.72 3.12
CA TYR A 84 11.55 -12.59 3.00
C TYR A 84 11.02 -13.50 1.89
N ILE A 85 11.65 -13.55 0.72
CA ILE A 85 11.17 -14.42 -0.38
C ILE A 85 11.26 -15.89 0.00
N GLU A 86 12.30 -16.30 0.71
CA GLU A 86 12.52 -17.68 1.15
C GLU A 86 11.79 -18.04 2.44
N ASN A 87 10.83 -17.22 2.88
CA ASN A 87 10.13 -17.43 4.16
C ASN A 87 9.28 -18.73 4.18
N GLY A 88 8.82 -19.21 3.02
CA GLY A 88 8.12 -20.49 2.88
C GLY A 88 6.69 -20.56 3.41
N GLU A 89 6.16 -19.48 4.01
CA GLU A 89 4.87 -19.48 4.71
C GLU A 89 3.87 -18.45 4.15
N PHE A 90 4.35 -17.25 3.83
CA PHE A 90 3.53 -16.09 3.50
C PHE A 90 3.82 -15.57 2.10
N LEU A 91 2.76 -15.04 1.48
CA LEU A 91 2.84 -14.37 0.19
C LEU A 91 3.68 -13.09 0.31
N ILE A 92 4.44 -12.76 -0.74
CA ILE A 92 5.23 -11.53 -0.79
C ILE A 92 4.50 -10.49 -1.64
N GLU A 93 4.44 -9.25 -1.15
CA GLU A 93 4.18 -8.09 -2.00
C GLU A 93 5.49 -7.51 -2.50
N ALA A 94 5.71 -7.67 -3.81
CA ALA A 94 6.84 -7.12 -4.53
C ALA A 94 6.58 -5.65 -4.86
N ASN A 95 7.39 -4.76 -4.28
CA ASN A 95 7.36 -3.32 -4.56
C ASN A 95 8.58 -2.84 -5.38
N ASP A 96 9.50 -3.75 -5.74
CA ASP A 96 10.67 -3.52 -6.59
C ASP A 96 10.90 -4.72 -7.51
N LEU A 97 11.47 -4.51 -8.70
CA LEU A 97 11.70 -5.58 -9.69
C LEU A 97 12.69 -6.65 -9.20
N ALA A 98 13.57 -6.34 -8.26
CA ALA A 98 14.42 -7.35 -7.63
C ALA A 98 13.58 -8.39 -6.88
N ALA A 99 12.48 -7.97 -6.23
CA ALA A 99 11.56 -8.90 -5.56
C ALA A 99 10.82 -9.78 -6.57
N VAL A 100 10.36 -9.18 -7.67
CA VAL A 100 9.74 -9.91 -8.79
C VAL A 100 10.70 -10.98 -9.35
N ASN A 101 11.93 -10.60 -9.68
CA ASN A 101 12.91 -11.51 -10.25
C ASN A 101 13.27 -12.65 -9.31
N LEU A 102 13.52 -12.35 -8.03
CA LEU A 102 13.87 -13.37 -7.03
C LEU A 102 12.71 -14.34 -6.75
N ALA A 103 11.46 -13.87 -6.78
CA ALA A 103 10.27 -14.72 -6.67
C ALA A 103 10.10 -15.61 -7.90
N ALA A 104 10.27 -15.05 -9.10
CA ALA A 104 10.20 -15.78 -10.36
C ALA A 104 11.27 -16.89 -10.47
N GLU A 105 12.52 -16.59 -10.08
CA GLU A 105 13.61 -17.58 -10.01
C GLU A 105 13.29 -18.77 -9.10
N ARG A 106 12.48 -18.56 -8.06
CA ARG A 106 12.07 -19.58 -7.09
C ARG A 106 10.69 -20.17 -7.41
N HIS A 107 10.06 -19.75 -8.50
CA HIS A 107 8.70 -20.14 -8.88
C HIS A 107 7.67 -19.88 -7.76
N LEU A 108 7.85 -18.79 -7.00
CA LEU A 108 6.96 -18.42 -5.90
C LEU A 108 5.91 -17.40 -6.36
N PRO A 109 4.66 -17.53 -5.89
CA PRO A 109 3.63 -16.54 -6.19
C PRO A 109 3.94 -15.21 -5.49
N PHE A 110 3.51 -14.10 -6.09
CA PHE A 110 3.67 -12.78 -5.47
C PHE A 110 2.51 -11.82 -5.80
N VAL A 111 2.30 -10.83 -4.93
CA VAL A 111 1.48 -9.65 -5.19
C VAL A 111 2.34 -8.59 -5.86
N ALA A 112 1.95 -8.10 -7.03
CA ALA A 112 2.51 -6.90 -7.63
C ALA A 112 1.96 -5.68 -6.89
N GLY A 113 2.80 -5.08 -6.02
CA GLY A 113 2.43 -3.92 -5.23
C GLY A 113 2.33 -2.64 -6.08
N PRO A 114 1.71 -1.58 -5.55
CA PRO A 114 1.44 -0.34 -6.30
C PRO A 114 2.73 0.38 -6.72
N ALA A 115 3.85 0.15 -6.01
CA ALA A 115 5.14 0.77 -6.32
C ALA A 115 5.80 0.25 -7.61
N LEU A 116 5.35 -0.90 -8.14
CA LEU A 116 5.84 -1.42 -9.42
C LEU A 116 5.37 -0.59 -10.63
N ASN A 117 4.41 0.32 -10.45
CA ASN A 117 3.95 1.25 -11.49
C ASN A 117 3.54 0.51 -12.80
N CYS A 118 2.73 -0.54 -12.66
CA CYS A 118 2.25 -1.32 -13.79
C CYS A 118 1.00 -0.68 -14.43
N TYR A 119 1.19 0.02 -15.55
CA TYR A 119 0.16 0.85 -16.19
C TYR A 119 -0.61 0.22 -17.36
N ASN A 120 -0.24 -0.99 -17.80
CA ASN A 120 -0.82 -1.60 -19.01
C ASN A 120 -0.91 -3.13 -18.91
N ALA A 121 -1.80 -3.73 -19.70
CA ALA A 121 -2.07 -5.15 -19.67
C ALA A 121 -0.92 -6.02 -20.24
N VAL A 122 -0.06 -5.48 -21.10
CA VAL A 122 1.11 -6.21 -21.62
C VAL A 122 2.11 -6.48 -20.50
N THR A 123 2.37 -5.49 -19.63
CA THR A 123 3.19 -5.67 -18.44
C THR A 123 2.54 -6.65 -17.46
N LEU A 124 1.22 -6.57 -17.25
CA LEU A 124 0.50 -7.55 -16.40
C LEU A 124 0.68 -8.99 -16.92
N ARG A 125 0.61 -9.20 -18.23
CA ARG A 125 0.88 -10.52 -18.84
C ARG A 125 2.30 -11.02 -18.56
N LEU A 126 3.29 -10.13 -18.55
CA LEU A 126 4.67 -10.49 -18.21
C LEU A 126 4.80 -10.88 -16.74
N LEU A 127 4.24 -10.07 -15.83
CA LEU A 127 4.24 -10.36 -14.39
C LEU A 127 3.48 -11.66 -14.06
N LEU A 128 2.36 -11.92 -14.74
CA LEU A 128 1.60 -13.16 -14.61
C LEU A 128 2.46 -14.38 -14.98
N ARG A 129 3.22 -14.33 -16.08
CA ARG A 129 4.18 -15.40 -16.45
C ARG A 129 5.30 -15.58 -15.43
N GLN A 130 5.60 -14.56 -14.64
CA GLN A 130 6.61 -14.59 -13.58
C GLN A 130 6.06 -15.08 -12.22
N GLY A 131 4.75 -15.32 -12.10
CA GLY A 131 4.13 -15.81 -10.87
C GLY A 131 3.25 -14.79 -10.13
N MET A 132 2.92 -13.65 -10.74
CA MET A 132 2.00 -12.69 -10.12
C MET A 132 0.61 -13.32 -9.94
N VAL A 133 0.07 -13.27 -8.72
CA VAL A 133 -1.29 -13.74 -8.40
C VAL A 133 -2.26 -12.61 -8.10
N ARG A 134 -1.75 -11.42 -7.81
CA ARG A 134 -2.52 -10.22 -7.50
C ARG A 134 -1.81 -8.99 -8.02
N TRP A 135 -2.57 -8.03 -8.53
CA TRP A 135 -2.08 -6.72 -8.95
C TRP A 135 -2.79 -5.62 -8.18
N CYS A 136 -2.01 -4.84 -7.42
CA CYS A 136 -2.49 -3.57 -6.88
C CYS A 136 -2.30 -2.48 -7.93
N MET A 137 -3.41 -1.90 -8.35
CA MET A 137 -3.43 -0.80 -9.33
C MET A 137 -2.60 0.39 -8.83
N PRO A 138 -1.80 1.05 -9.70
CA PRO A 138 -1.15 2.31 -9.36
C PRO A 138 -2.16 3.35 -8.86
N VAL A 139 -1.76 4.07 -7.82
CA VAL A 139 -2.67 4.84 -6.94
C VAL A 139 -3.26 6.09 -7.60
N GLU A 140 -2.64 6.56 -8.67
CA GLU A 140 -3.01 7.73 -9.45
C GLU A 140 -3.97 7.44 -10.62
N LEU A 141 -4.30 6.16 -10.85
CA LEU A 141 -5.16 5.75 -11.97
C LEU A 141 -6.65 5.83 -11.63
N SER A 142 -7.44 6.15 -12.66
CA SER A 142 -8.89 6.26 -12.54
C SER A 142 -9.61 4.94 -12.71
N ARG A 143 -10.87 4.89 -12.28
CA ARG A 143 -11.79 3.77 -12.54
C ARG A 143 -11.86 3.43 -14.03
N ASP A 144 -11.91 4.45 -14.88
CA ASP A 144 -12.07 4.27 -16.32
C ASP A 144 -10.77 3.74 -16.95
N TRP A 145 -9.61 4.11 -16.41
CA TRP A 145 -8.35 3.48 -16.77
C TRP A 145 -8.33 2.00 -16.38
N LEU A 146 -8.83 1.66 -15.18
CA LEU A 146 -8.95 0.27 -14.75
C LEU A 146 -9.87 -0.55 -15.66
N ARG A 147 -11.01 0.02 -16.08
CA ARG A 147 -11.91 -0.61 -17.07
C ARG A 147 -11.20 -0.86 -18.39
N ASN A 148 -10.39 0.09 -18.87
CA ASN A 148 -9.63 -0.07 -20.10
C ASN A 148 -8.58 -1.18 -19.98
N ILE A 149 -7.80 -1.21 -18.89
CA ILE A 149 -6.85 -2.31 -18.62
C ILE A 149 -7.58 -3.65 -18.58
N ARG A 150 -8.75 -3.72 -17.94
CA ARG A 150 -9.55 -4.96 -17.86
C ARG A 150 -9.96 -5.46 -19.25
N GLN A 151 -10.38 -4.56 -20.14
CA GLN A 151 -10.67 -4.90 -21.53
C GLN A 151 -9.42 -5.42 -22.25
N GLN A 152 -8.27 -4.74 -22.12
CA GLN A 152 -7.02 -5.22 -22.71
C GLN A 152 -6.60 -6.59 -22.14
N CYS A 153 -6.84 -6.85 -20.86
CA CYS A 153 -6.60 -8.17 -20.26
C CYS A 153 -7.47 -9.25 -20.89
N ASP A 154 -8.72 -8.95 -21.24
CA ASP A 154 -9.61 -9.87 -21.95
C ASP A 154 -9.09 -10.16 -23.37
N GLU A 155 -8.73 -9.11 -24.11
CA GLU A 155 -8.13 -9.23 -25.45
C GLU A 155 -6.83 -10.04 -25.45
N LEU A 156 -6.04 -9.93 -24.38
CA LEU A 156 -4.80 -10.69 -24.18
C LEU A 156 -5.03 -12.09 -23.57
N GLY A 157 -6.27 -12.46 -23.25
CA GLY A 157 -6.65 -13.75 -22.69
C GLY A 157 -6.19 -13.99 -21.25
N ILE A 158 -5.87 -12.92 -20.50
CA ILE A 158 -5.38 -12.97 -19.11
C ILE A 158 -6.41 -12.50 -18.07
N LEU A 159 -7.61 -12.15 -18.51
CA LEU A 159 -8.70 -11.75 -17.62
C LEU A 159 -9.05 -12.88 -16.64
N GLY A 160 -9.16 -12.55 -15.35
CA GLY A 160 -9.53 -13.51 -14.31
C GLY A 160 -8.42 -14.48 -13.89
N GLN A 161 -7.19 -14.30 -14.39
CA GLN A 161 -6.04 -15.12 -13.99
C GLN A 161 -5.30 -14.58 -12.74
N PHE A 162 -5.68 -13.40 -12.25
CA PHE A 162 -5.12 -12.75 -11.07
C PHE A 162 -6.17 -11.84 -10.43
N GLU A 163 -5.97 -11.53 -9.14
CA GLU A 163 -6.83 -10.62 -8.38
C GLU A 163 -6.47 -9.15 -8.68
N THR A 164 -7.49 -8.29 -8.80
CA THR A 164 -7.33 -6.84 -8.92
C THR A 164 -7.59 -6.17 -7.58
N GLU A 165 -6.59 -5.44 -7.08
CA GLU A 165 -6.67 -4.70 -5.81
C GLU A 165 -6.56 -3.19 -6.05
N VAL A 166 -7.31 -2.41 -5.26
CA VAL A 166 -7.29 -0.94 -5.29
C VAL A 166 -6.96 -0.38 -3.92
N PHE A 167 -5.99 0.54 -3.88
CA PHE A 167 -5.72 1.37 -2.71
C PHE A 167 -6.84 2.42 -2.57
N ALA A 168 -7.73 2.22 -1.60
CA ALA A 168 -9.00 2.93 -1.50
C ALA A 168 -9.08 3.91 -0.32
N TYR A 169 -8.15 3.83 0.64
CA TYR A 169 -8.12 4.73 1.78
C TYR A 169 -6.71 5.05 2.25
N GLY A 170 -6.48 6.30 2.65
CA GLY A 170 -5.22 6.80 3.22
C GLY A 170 -4.48 7.76 2.31
N HIS A 171 -3.32 8.24 2.75
CA HIS A 171 -2.47 9.09 1.91
C HIS A 171 -1.75 8.25 0.85
N LEU A 172 -1.96 8.56 -0.43
CA LEU A 172 -1.47 7.78 -1.56
C LEU A 172 0.04 7.95 -1.72
N PRO A 173 0.85 6.87 -1.80
CA PRO A 173 2.28 6.98 -2.08
C PRO A 173 2.54 7.29 -3.57
N LEU A 174 2.61 8.58 -3.89
CA LEU A 174 2.71 9.08 -5.27
C LEU A 174 4.12 9.01 -5.85
N ALA A 175 5.16 9.08 -5.02
CA ALA A 175 6.54 9.02 -5.48
C ALA A 175 7.50 8.56 -4.39
N TYR A 176 8.63 7.99 -4.82
CA TYR A 176 9.75 7.58 -3.98
C TYR A 176 11.05 8.23 -4.46
N SER A 177 11.95 8.54 -3.53
CA SER A 177 13.24 9.18 -3.84
C SER A 177 14.40 8.40 -3.22
N ALA A 178 15.54 8.33 -3.92
CA ALA A 178 16.77 7.83 -3.31
C ALA A 178 17.20 8.71 -2.11
N ARG A 179 16.82 9.99 -2.11
CA ARG A 179 17.09 10.93 -1.01
C ARG A 179 15.92 10.98 -0.03
N CYS A 180 16.21 11.05 1.26
CA CYS A 180 15.19 11.18 2.30
C CYS A 180 14.75 12.64 2.46
N PHE A 181 13.49 12.93 2.13
CA PHE A 181 12.92 14.28 2.27
C PHE A 181 12.86 14.73 3.72
N THR A 182 12.52 13.83 4.65
CA THR A 182 12.47 14.16 6.08
C THR A 182 13.85 14.49 6.63
N ALA A 183 14.87 13.69 6.31
CA ALA A 183 16.25 13.97 6.75
C ALA A 183 16.73 15.32 6.17
N ARG A 184 16.46 15.57 4.88
CA ARG A 184 16.80 16.84 4.24
C ARG A 184 16.12 18.04 4.93
N ALA A 185 14.86 17.91 5.32
CA ALA A 185 14.12 18.97 6.02
C ALA A 185 14.67 19.24 7.43
N GLU A 186 15.34 18.27 8.05
CA GLU A 186 16.05 18.40 9.32
C GLU A 186 17.54 18.79 9.13
N ASN A 187 17.97 19.09 7.90
CA ASN A 187 19.36 19.32 7.53
C ASN A 187 20.32 18.18 7.90
N LEU A 188 19.81 16.94 7.92
CA LEU A 188 20.60 15.73 8.16
C LEU A 188 20.89 15.00 6.83
N PRO A 189 22.07 14.40 6.65
CA PRO A 189 22.29 13.44 5.59
C PRO A 189 21.47 12.17 5.83
N LYS A 190 21.10 11.45 4.77
CA LYS A 190 20.29 10.22 4.88
C LYS A 190 20.98 9.15 5.74
N ASP A 191 22.30 9.04 5.63
CA ASP A 191 23.09 8.00 6.31
C ASP A 191 23.26 8.25 7.81
N GLU A 192 23.04 9.48 8.28
CA GLU A 192 23.06 9.88 9.70
C GLU A 192 21.73 10.56 10.08
N CYS A 193 20.61 10.04 9.56
CA CYS A 193 19.30 10.65 9.76
C CYS A 193 18.68 10.39 11.14
N ASP A 194 19.29 9.54 11.97
CA ASP A 194 18.82 9.12 13.29
C ASP A 194 17.34 8.71 13.35
N THR A 195 16.84 8.13 12.26
CA THR A 195 15.43 7.74 12.10
C THR A 195 14.48 8.91 12.44
N CYS A 196 14.87 10.14 12.10
CA CYS A 196 14.14 11.37 12.42
C CYS A 196 12.66 11.38 12.00
N CYS A 197 12.27 10.57 11.01
CA CYS A 197 10.87 10.37 10.63
C CYS A 197 9.98 9.88 11.76
N ILE A 198 10.52 9.26 12.82
CA ILE A 198 9.74 8.85 13.99
C ILE A 198 9.11 10.03 14.75
N ARG A 199 9.68 11.24 14.61
CA ARG A 199 9.13 12.49 15.19
C ARG A 199 7.88 12.98 14.45
N TYR A 200 7.58 12.43 13.28
CA TYR A 200 6.48 12.84 12.40
C TYR A 200 5.55 11.63 12.15
N PRO A 201 4.73 11.23 13.13
CA PRO A 201 3.91 10.01 13.04
C PRO A 201 2.85 10.05 11.93
N GLN A 202 2.54 11.25 11.41
CA GLN A 202 1.65 11.48 10.26
C GLN A 202 2.41 12.09 9.06
N GLY A 203 3.75 12.06 9.07
CA GLY A 203 4.59 12.74 8.08
C GLY A 203 4.60 14.27 8.23
N ARG A 204 5.20 14.94 7.26
CA ARG A 204 5.35 16.41 7.22
C ARG A 204 4.48 17.00 6.14
N ARG A 205 3.55 17.88 6.51
CA ARG A 205 2.70 18.60 5.57
C ARG A 205 3.54 19.53 4.70
N VAL A 206 3.23 19.56 3.41
CA VAL A 206 3.82 20.50 2.44
C VAL A 206 2.69 21.37 1.91
N LEU A 207 2.92 22.68 1.98
CA LEU A 207 1.99 23.70 1.51
C LEU A 207 2.51 24.34 0.21
N SER A 208 1.60 24.75 -0.65
CA SER A 208 1.88 25.65 -1.77
C SER A 208 2.17 27.08 -1.26
N GLN A 209 2.53 27.99 -2.15
CA GLN A 209 2.72 29.40 -1.81
C GLN A 209 1.42 30.05 -1.33
N GLU A 210 0.28 29.57 -1.84
CA GLU A 210 -1.08 29.95 -1.47
C GLU A 210 -1.59 29.27 -0.19
N GLN A 211 -0.71 28.64 0.60
CA GLN A 211 -1.03 27.94 1.86
C GLN A 211 -1.97 26.73 1.70
N GLN A 212 -2.13 26.20 0.48
CA GLN A 212 -2.90 24.99 0.25
C GLN A 212 -2.02 23.76 0.50
N GLN A 213 -2.53 22.77 1.24
CA GLN A 213 -1.84 21.49 1.38
C GLN A 213 -1.84 20.71 0.08
N VAL A 214 -0.64 20.32 -0.37
CA VAL A 214 -0.43 19.59 -1.62
C VAL A 214 0.09 18.18 -1.40
N PHE A 215 0.99 17.99 -0.44
CA PHE A 215 1.63 16.70 -0.17
C PHE A 215 1.90 16.46 1.31
N VAL A 216 2.19 15.21 1.65
CA VAL A 216 2.76 14.80 2.93
C VAL A 216 4.07 14.06 2.68
N LEU A 217 5.18 14.52 3.27
CA LEU A 217 6.50 13.89 3.13
C LEU A 217 6.78 12.95 4.31
N ASN A 218 7.21 11.72 4.03
CA ASN A 218 7.49 10.73 5.07
C ASN A 218 8.67 9.81 4.69
N GLY A 219 9.86 10.15 5.18
CA GLY A 219 11.08 9.47 4.78
C GLY A 219 11.41 9.78 3.33
N ILE A 220 11.45 8.74 2.49
CA ILE A 220 11.75 8.86 1.05
C ILE A 220 10.52 9.07 0.17
N GLN A 221 9.32 8.94 0.73
CA GLN A 221 8.10 8.97 -0.05
C GLN A 221 7.42 10.34 0.00
N THR A 222 6.81 10.70 -1.12
CA THR A 222 5.86 11.81 -1.25
C THR A 222 4.46 11.23 -1.32
N LEU A 223 3.63 11.56 -0.34
CA LEU A 223 2.25 11.12 -0.28
C LEU A 223 1.29 12.22 -0.76
N SER A 224 0.06 11.85 -1.14
CA SER A 224 -1.02 12.81 -1.41
C SER A 224 -1.24 13.75 -0.23
N GLY A 225 -1.60 15.01 -0.53
CA GLY A 225 -1.88 16.02 0.48
C GLY A 225 -3.09 15.66 1.34
N TYR A 226 -4.19 15.23 0.72
CA TYR A 226 -5.41 14.82 1.41
C TYR A 226 -5.51 13.29 1.50
N CYS A 227 -6.27 12.82 2.48
CA CYS A 227 -6.55 11.40 2.65
C CYS A 227 -7.47 10.94 1.51
N TYR A 228 -7.01 9.97 0.72
CA TYR A 228 -7.86 9.38 -0.29
C TYR A 228 -8.95 8.54 0.40
N ASN A 229 -10.20 8.62 -0.09
CA ASN A 229 -11.30 7.85 0.48
C ASN A 229 -12.30 7.48 -0.62
N LEU A 230 -12.37 6.19 -0.94
CA LEU A 230 -13.30 5.59 -1.91
C LEU A 230 -14.46 4.83 -1.25
N GLY A 231 -14.72 5.05 0.03
CA GLY A 231 -15.74 4.31 0.77
C GLY A 231 -17.15 4.49 0.21
N ASN A 232 -17.42 5.56 -0.52
CA ASN A 232 -18.70 5.79 -1.22
C ASN A 232 -18.72 5.26 -2.67
N GLN A 233 -17.58 4.80 -3.19
CA GLN A 233 -17.44 4.28 -4.56
C GLN A 233 -17.42 2.75 -4.63
N LEU A 234 -17.60 2.06 -3.50
CA LEU A 234 -17.52 0.59 -3.41
C LEU A 234 -18.51 -0.14 -4.33
N ARG A 235 -19.71 0.42 -4.54
CA ARG A 235 -20.69 -0.16 -5.47
C ARG A 235 -20.19 -0.16 -6.91
N GLU A 236 -19.45 0.87 -7.32
CA GLU A 236 -18.88 0.98 -8.66
C GLU A 236 -17.74 -0.02 -8.91
N MET A 237 -17.14 -0.52 -7.83
CA MET A 237 -16.05 -1.49 -7.85
C MET A 237 -16.53 -2.93 -8.01
N GLN A 238 -17.83 -3.21 -7.84
CA GLN A 238 -18.39 -4.56 -7.97
C GLN A 238 -18.14 -5.13 -9.38
N GLY A 239 -17.52 -6.31 -9.44
CA GLY A 239 -17.13 -6.97 -10.70
C GLY A 239 -15.89 -6.38 -11.40
N LEU A 240 -15.31 -5.31 -10.85
CA LEU A 240 -14.09 -4.67 -11.35
C LEU A 240 -12.89 -4.87 -10.41
N VAL A 241 -13.14 -4.85 -9.09
CA VAL A 241 -12.13 -4.92 -8.04
C VAL A 241 -12.45 -6.09 -7.11
N ASP A 242 -11.44 -6.93 -6.86
CA ASP A 242 -11.55 -8.07 -5.97
C ASP A 242 -11.25 -7.67 -4.52
N ILE A 243 -10.29 -6.75 -4.32
CA ILE A 243 -9.77 -6.36 -3.01
C ILE A 243 -9.71 -4.83 -2.86
N VAL A 244 -10.26 -4.33 -1.76
CA VAL A 244 -10.20 -2.91 -1.37
C VAL A 244 -9.24 -2.75 -0.21
N ARG A 245 -8.14 -2.03 -0.44
CA ARG A 245 -7.06 -1.85 0.52
C ARG A 245 -7.13 -0.50 1.22
N LEU A 246 -7.09 -0.51 2.55
CA LEU A 246 -6.98 0.68 3.38
C LEU A 246 -5.58 0.78 3.97
N SER A 247 -4.92 1.92 3.81
CA SER A 247 -3.61 2.16 4.42
C SER A 247 -3.74 2.62 5.87
N PRO A 248 -3.01 1.99 6.81
CA PRO A 248 -2.98 2.41 8.20
C PRO A 248 -2.54 3.86 8.40
N GLN A 249 -3.36 4.62 9.13
CA GLN A 249 -3.02 5.95 9.66
C GLN A 249 -2.98 5.98 11.20
N GLY A 250 -3.61 4.98 11.82
CA GLY A 250 -3.68 4.74 13.24
C GLY A 250 -4.72 3.64 13.52
N GLU A 251 -5.06 3.42 14.80
CA GLU A 251 -6.05 2.41 15.19
C GLU A 251 -7.45 2.71 14.61
N GLU A 252 -7.76 3.99 14.37
CA GLU A 252 -8.98 4.45 13.72
C GLU A 252 -9.17 3.87 12.30
N THR A 253 -8.09 3.41 11.66
CA THR A 253 -8.19 2.73 10.36
C THR A 253 -8.93 1.40 10.46
N LEU A 254 -8.88 0.73 11.61
CA LEU A 254 -9.63 -0.52 11.83
C LEU A 254 -11.14 -0.26 11.87
N GLU A 255 -11.56 0.81 12.54
CA GLU A 255 -12.96 1.25 12.54
C GLU A 255 -13.39 1.73 11.14
N MET A 256 -12.51 2.46 10.43
CA MET A 256 -12.78 2.87 9.05
C MET A 256 -12.98 1.66 8.14
N LEU A 257 -12.22 0.58 8.32
CA LEU A 257 -12.40 -0.65 7.56
C LEU A 257 -13.79 -1.25 7.79
N SER A 258 -14.27 -1.28 9.03
CA SER A 258 -15.63 -1.72 9.35
C SER A 258 -16.70 -0.83 8.70
N ARG A 259 -16.47 0.48 8.65
CA ARG A 259 -17.37 1.42 7.96
C ARG A 259 -17.36 1.19 6.44
N PHE A 260 -16.21 0.91 5.84
CA PHE A 260 -16.10 0.51 4.43
C PHE A 260 -16.89 -0.78 4.16
N ARG A 261 -16.72 -1.80 5.01
CA ARG A 261 -17.45 -3.07 4.90
C ARG A 261 -18.96 -2.85 5.01
N ALA A 262 -19.41 -2.06 5.99
CA ALA A 262 -20.82 -1.71 6.16
C ALA A 262 -21.40 -0.99 4.94
N ASN A 263 -20.61 -0.15 4.25
CA ASN A 263 -21.04 0.55 3.05
C ASN A 263 -20.80 -0.20 1.73
N GLN A 264 -20.47 -1.49 1.76
CA GLN A 264 -20.15 -2.27 0.55
C GLN A 264 -21.29 -2.25 -0.51
N GLN A 265 -22.55 -2.16 -0.06
CA GLN A 265 -23.73 -2.05 -0.93
C GLN A 265 -24.18 -0.60 -1.19
N GLY A 266 -23.51 0.39 -0.59
CA GLY A 266 -23.88 1.81 -0.69
C GLY A 266 -25.02 2.24 0.24
N GLU A 267 -25.36 1.42 1.23
CA GLU A 267 -26.50 1.64 2.14
C GLU A 267 -26.12 2.43 3.42
N ALA A 268 -24.82 2.62 3.67
CA ALA A 268 -24.29 3.30 4.84
C ALA A 268 -23.23 4.35 4.43
N PRO A 269 -23.60 5.35 3.61
CA PRO A 269 -22.63 6.27 3.01
C PRO A 269 -21.79 7.01 4.07
N LEU A 270 -20.50 7.12 3.79
CA LEU A 270 -19.56 7.82 4.65
C LEU A 270 -19.68 9.33 4.46
N THR A 271 -19.72 10.07 5.56
CA THR A 271 -19.53 11.52 5.53
C THR A 271 -18.07 11.83 5.26
N LEU A 272 -17.80 12.47 4.11
CA LEU A 272 -16.46 12.87 3.70
C LEU A 272 -16.20 14.34 4.00
N ALA A 273 -15.06 14.63 4.62
CA ALA A 273 -14.65 15.97 4.99
C ALA A 273 -13.96 16.70 3.83
N ARG A 274 -14.57 17.80 3.35
CA ARG A 274 -13.95 18.67 2.35
C ARG A 274 -12.60 19.20 2.87
N GLN A 275 -11.62 19.29 1.97
CA GLN A 275 -10.25 19.76 2.28
C GLN A 275 -9.47 18.91 3.29
N ALA A 276 -9.98 17.72 3.63
CA ALA A 276 -9.26 16.70 4.40
C ALA A 276 -9.20 15.38 3.62
N GLU A 277 -10.25 15.09 2.86
CA GLU A 277 -10.37 13.89 2.04
C GLU A 277 -10.52 14.20 0.54
N CYS A 278 -10.13 13.24 -0.30
CA CYS A 278 -10.23 13.34 -1.75
C CYS A 278 -10.59 11.99 -2.39
N ASN A 279 -11.16 12.03 -3.59
CA ASN A 279 -11.43 10.86 -4.44
C ASN A 279 -11.20 11.18 -5.93
N GLY A 280 -10.44 12.23 -6.21
CA GLY A 280 -10.35 12.81 -7.55
C GLY A 280 -9.79 11.86 -8.60
N TYR A 281 -8.70 11.14 -8.30
CA TYR A 281 -8.08 10.22 -9.28
C TYR A 281 -9.06 9.16 -9.78
N TRP A 282 -9.83 8.52 -8.89
CA TRP A 282 -10.88 7.57 -9.26
C TRP A 282 -11.85 8.14 -10.30
N ASN A 283 -12.20 9.42 -10.14
CA ASN A 283 -13.18 10.16 -10.92
C ASN A 283 -12.59 10.94 -12.10
N GLN A 284 -11.33 10.70 -12.49
CA GLN A 284 -10.62 11.49 -13.53
C GLN A 284 -10.50 12.99 -13.23
N LEU A 285 -10.48 13.35 -11.95
CA LEU A 285 -10.24 14.70 -11.47
C LEU A 285 -8.85 14.80 -10.83
N ALA A 286 -8.42 16.02 -10.51
CA ALA A 286 -7.17 16.23 -9.79
C ALA A 286 -7.17 15.46 -8.45
N GLY A 287 -6.03 14.87 -8.07
CA GLY A 287 -5.87 14.04 -6.86
C GLY A 287 -6.08 14.75 -5.51
N LEU A 288 -6.47 16.02 -5.54
CA LEU A 288 -6.81 16.86 -4.40
C LEU A 288 -8.30 17.25 -4.35
N THR A 289 -9.07 16.83 -5.36
CA THR A 289 -10.50 17.10 -5.46
C THR A 289 -11.32 16.04 -4.74
N LEU A 290 -12.37 16.49 -4.06
CA LEU A 290 -13.43 15.65 -3.54
C LEU A 290 -14.67 15.84 -4.41
N SER A 291 -15.01 14.82 -5.20
CA SER A 291 -16.26 14.70 -5.93
C SER A 291 -17.34 14.14 -5.02
N SER A 292 -18.55 14.68 -5.12
CA SER A 292 -19.76 14.18 -4.45
C SER A 292 -20.23 12.86 -5.04
#